data_AF-A0A2M8DQH1-F1
#
_entry.id   AF-A0A2M8DQH1-F1
#
_cell.length_a   1.000
_cell.length_b   1.000
_cell.length_c   1.000
_cell.angle_alpha   90.00
_cell.angle_beta   90.00
_cell.angle_gamma   90.00
#
_symmetry.space_group_name_H-M   'P 1'
#
loop_
_entity.id
_entity.type
_entity.pdbx_description
1 polymer ?
#
loop_
_entity_poly.entity_id
_entity_poly.type
_entity_poly.pdbx_seq_one_letter_code
_entity_poly.pdbx_strand_id
1 'polypeptide(L)'
;EEVNGKEPTIEALLGLYKPATQAIDAYFGGNVGIGTTGPGAKLDVAGTARMTGFQLGTSATAGHVLTTNASGVGTWQAAPSAPVSSVFGRT
;
A
#
# COMPACT_ATOMS: atom_id res chain seq x y z
N GLU A 1 9.11 -49.34 -19.43
CA GLU A 1 10.17 -49.12 -18.42
C GLU A 1 9.99 -47.70 -17.90
N GLU A 2 9.77 -47.56 -16.59
CA GLU A 2 9.57 -46.26 -15.93
C GLU A 2 10.90 -45.52 -15.91
N VAL A 3 10.99 -44.43 -16.67
CA VAL A 3 12.23 -43.69 -16.89
C VAL A 3 12.46 -42.75 -15.69
N ASN A 4 12.96 -43.32 -14.60
CA ASN A 4 13.82 -42.65 -13.63
C ASN A 4 13.31 -41.34 -12.99
N GLY A 5 12.11 -41.33 -12.37
CA GLY A 5 11.77 -40.48 -11.21
C GLY A 5 12.10 -38.98 -11.26
N LYS A 6 12.30 -38.42 -12.45
CA LYS A 6 12.74 -37.04 -12.71
C LYS A 6 11.75 -36.26 -13.56
N GLU A 7 10.60 -36.85 -13.89
CA GLU A 7 9.54 -36.06 -14.51
C GLU A 7 9.00 -35.10 -13.45
N PRO A 8 9.17 -33.78 -13.62
CA PRO A 8 8.53 -32.83 -12.73
C PRO A 8 7.04 -33.11 -12.74
N THR A 9 6.44 -33.33 -11.57
CA THR A 9 5.00 -33.50 -11.45
C THR A 9 4.30 -32.30 -12.08
N ILE A 10 3.07 -32.47 -12.57
CA ILE A 10 2.26 -31.37 -13.13
C ILE A 10 2.22 -30.17 -12.15
N GLU A 11 2.27 -30.44 -10.85
CA GLU A 11 2.32 -29.48 -9.75
C GLU A 11 3.64 -28.67 -9.69
N ALA A 12 4.77 -29.28 -10.03
CA ALA A 12 6.07 -28.61 -10.19
C ALA A 12 6.12 -27.77 -11.48
N LEU A 13 5.45 -28.23 -12.54
CA LEU A 13 5.35 -27.51 -13.82
C LEU A 13 4.47 -26.25 -13.75
N LEU A 14 3.46 -26.24 -12.86
CA LEU A 14 2.52 -25.12 -12.69
C LEU A 14 3.08 -23.94 -11.86
N GLY A 15 4.32 -24.02 -11.36
CA GLY A 15 4.93 -22.95 -10.56
C GLY A 15 4.26 -22.71 -9.20
N LEU A 16 3.39 -23.63 -8.78
CA LEU A 16 2.60 -23.57 -7.55
C LEU A 16 3.27 -24.31 -6.37
N TYR A 17 4.30 -25.12 -6.61
CA TYR A 17 5.15 -25.64 -5.54
C TYR A 17 6.16 -24.56 -5.11
N LYS A 18 5.75 -23.73 -4.15
CA LYS A 18 6.68 -22.99 -3.30
C LYS A 18 6.54 -23.58 -1.89
N PRO A 19 7.59 -24.17 -1.30
CA PRO A 19 7.50 -24.64 0.08
C PRO A 19 7.12 -23.44 0.97
N ALA A 20 6.22 -23.67 1.92
CA ALA A 20 5.56 -22.67 2.77
C ALA A 20 6.49 -21.79 3.64
N THR A 21 7.80 -21.86 3.42
CA THR A 21 8.84 -21.20 4.23
C THR A 21 9.73 -20.26 3.42
N GLN A 22 9.49 -20.04 2.13
CA GLN A 22 10.08 -18.86 1.48
C GLN A 22 9.18 -17.66 1.73
N ALA A 23 9.72 -16.65 2.42
CA ALA A 23 9.17 -15.31 2.37
C ALA A 23 9.11 -14.91 0.89
N ILE A 24 7.94 -15.06 0.29
CA ILE A 24 7.66 -14.54 -1.03
C ILE A 24 7.54 -13.04 -0.84
N ASP A 25 8.60 -12.31 -1.18
CA ASP A 25 8.50 -10.88 -1.46
C ASP A 25 7.49 -10.74 -2.60
N ALA A 26 6.23 -10.48 -2.24
CA ALA A 26 5.14 -10.37 -3.19
C ALA A 26 5.37 -9.11 -4.04
N TYR A 27 5.96 -9.30 -5.22
CA TYR A 27 6.13 -8.23 -6.20
C TYR A 27 4.86 -8.12 -7.05
N PHE A 28 4.19 -6.98 -6.98
CA PHE A 28 3.02 -6.67 -7.81
C PHE A 28 3.45 -5.81 -9.01
N GLY A 29 3.45 -6.39 -10.20
CA GLY A 29 3.72 -5.64 -11.45
C GLY A 29 2.55 -4.76 -11.90
N GLY A 30 1.36 -4.98 -11.35
CA GLY A 30 0.10 -4.28 -11.69
C GLY A 30 -0.47 -3.48 -10.53
N ASN A 31 -1.73 -3.06 -10.69
CA ASN A 31 -2.49 -2.42 -9.62
C ASN A 31 -3.00 -3.48 -8.63
N VAL A 32 -2.96 -3.18 -7.34
CA VAL A 32 -3.45 -4.05 -6.27
C VAL A 32 -4.74 -3.48 -5.70
N GLY A 33 -5.82 -4.24 -5.80
CA GLY A 33 -7.11 -3.91 -5.20
C GLY A 33 -7.33 -4.71 -3.91
N ILE A 34 -7.67 -4.03 -2.82
CA ILE A 34 -8.13 -4.66 -1.57
C ILE A 34 -9.60 -4.29 -1.37
N GLY A 35 -10.49 -5.28 -1.51
CA GLY A 35 -11.94 -5.05 -1.45
C GLY A 35 -12.54 -4.35 -2.69
N THR A 36 -11.76 -4.22 -3.77
CA THR A 36 -12.20 -3.65 -5.06
C THR A 36 -11.78 -4.56 -6.22
N THR A 37 -12.61 -4.66 -7.25
CA THR A 37 -12.36 -5.45 -8.46
C THR A 37 -11.75 -4.65 -9.60
N GLY A 38 -11.74 -3.31 -9.49
CA GLY A 38 -11.22 -2.40 -10.50
C GLY A 38 -10.35 -1.32 -9.86
N PRO A 39 -9.12 -1.65 -9.42
CA PRO A 39 -8.26 -0.68 -8.74
C PRO A 39 -7.87 0.49 -9.66
N GLY A 40 -8.25 1.71 -9.27
CA GLY A 40 -7.99 2.94 -10.04
C GLY A 40 -6.58 3.50 -9.90
N ALA A 41 -5.82 3.01 -8.92
CA ALA A 41 -4.44 3.38 -8.66
C ALA A 41 -3.58 2.13 -8.40
N LYS A 42 -2.26 2.31 -8.25
CA LYS A 42 -1.33 1.20 -7.99
C LYS A 42 -1.69 0.40 -6.74
N LEU A 43 -2.22 1.07 -5.73
CA LEU A 43 -2.87 0.47 -4.58
C LEU A 43 -4.21 1.17 -4.39
N ASP A 44 -5.29 0.39 -4.36
CA ASP A 44 -6.65 0.88 -4.13
C ASP A 44 -7.32 0.01 -3.07
N VAL A 45 -7.74 0.63 -1.97
CA VAL A 45 -8.31 -0.05 -0.81
C VAL A 45 -9.71 0.49 -0.58
N ALA A 46 -10.71 -0.36 -0.77
CA ALA A 46 -12.10 -0.06 -0.44
C ALA A 46 -12.31 -0.17 1.08
N GLY A 47 -11.71 0.74 1.85
CA GLY A 47 -11.74 0.73 3.31
C GLY A 47 -10.53 1.44 3.93
N THR A 48 -10.14 0.99 5.13
CA THR A 48 -9.05 1.60 5.89
C THR A 48 -7.76 0.80 5.74
N ALA A 49 -6.65 1.49 5.43
CA ALA A 49 -5.31 0.92 5.46
C ALA A 49 -4.63 1.22 6.80
N ARG A 50 -4.01 0.20 7.41
CA ARG A 50 -3.13 0.34 8.57
C ARG A 50 -1.69 0.05 8.14
N MET A 51 -0.77 0.96 8.44
CA MET A 51 0.65 0.83 8.10
C MET A 51 1.53 1.33 9.25
N THR A 52 2.73 0.77 9.37
CA THR A 52 3.71 1.15 10.40
C THR A 52 4.39 2.48 10.05
N GLY A 53 4.62 2.74 8.77
CA GLY A 53 5.13 4.00 8.24
C GLY A 53 4.36 4.42 7.00
N PHE A 54 4.14 5.72 6.87
CA PHE A 54 3.56 6.36 5.68
C PHE A 54 4.50 7.46 5.20
N GLN A 55 5.01 7.33 3.98
CA GLN A 55 5.85 8.35 3.36
C GLN A 55 5.15 8.86 2.11
N LEU A 56 4.81 10.15 2.11
CA LEU A 56 4.39 10.85 0.91
C LEU A 56 5.65 11.33 0.17
N GLY A 57 5.79 11.01 -1.11
CA GLY A 57 7.01 11.26 -1.89
C GLY A 57 7.40 12.74 -2.08
N THR A 58 6.55 13.67 -1.65
CA THR A 58 6.85 15.10 -1.60
C THR A 58 7.69 15.41 -0.37
N SER A 59 8.82 16.10 -0.53
CA SER A 59 9.77 16.40 0.55
C SER A 59 9.12 17.17 1.70
N ALA A 60 8.86 16.49 2.81
CA ALA A 60 8.50 17.13 4.07
C ALA A 60 9.75 17.86 4.61
N THR A 61 9.66 19.17 4.81
CA THR A 61 10.67 19.93 5.56
C THR A 61 10.21 20.14 7.01
N ALA A 62 11.16 20.38 7.92
CA ALA A 62 10.85 20.71 9.30
C ALA A 62 9.82 21.85 9.38
N GLY A 63 8.88 21.76 10.33
CA GLY A 63 7.82 22.75 10.49
C GLY A 63 6.68 22.63 9.48
N HIS A 64 6.48 21.48 8.84
CA HIS A 64 5.30 21.19 8.01
C HIS A 64 4.40 20.13 8.64
N VAL A 65 3.10 20.23 8.38
CA VAL A 65 2.07 19.26 8.81
C VAL A 65 1.46 18.64 7.56
N LEU A 66 1.16 17.35 7.62
CA LEU A 66 0.40 16.69 6.55
C LEU A 66 -1.06 17.11 6.68
N THR A 67 -1.63 17.61 5.59
CA THR A 67 -3.04 17.99 5.49
C THR A 67 -3.67 17.29 4.30
N THR A 68 -4.98 17.06 4.34
CA THR A 68 -5.73 16.45 3.24
C THR A 68 -6.75 17.45 2.67
N ASN A 69 -6.98 17.37 1.36
CA ASN A 69 -8.08 18.09 0.73
C ASN A 69 -9.39 17.25 0.73
N ALA A 70 -10.48 17.82 0.19
CA ALA A 70 -11.78 17.13 0.09
C ALA A 70 -11.75 15.84 -0.74
N SER A 71 -10.74 15.67 -1.60
CA SER A 71 -10.51 14.46 -2.41
C SER A 71 -9.58 13.46 -1.71
N GLY A 72 -9.17 13.71 -0.46
CA GLY A 72 -8.27 12.84 0.30
C GLY A 72 -6.79 12.92 -0.12
N VAL A 73 -6.40 13.85 -0.99
CA VAL A 73 -5.00 14.02 -1.40
C VAL A 73 -4.23 14.69 -0.27
N GLY A 74 -3.22 13.98 0.24
CA GLY A 74 -2.28 14.50 1.23
C GLY A 74 -1.30 15.51 0.62
N THR A 75 -1.07 16.63 1.29
CA THR A 75 -0.03 17.60 0.94
C THR A 75 0.64 18.13 2.20
N TRP A 76 1.94 18.40 2.13
CA TRP A 76 2.66 19.09 3.21
C TRP A 76 2.33 20.58 3.16
N GLN A 77 1.85 21.11 4.27
CA GLN A 77 1.60 22.54 4.46
C GLN A 77 2.46 23.07 5.59
N ALA A 78 2.88 24.33 5.49
CA ALA A 78 3.58 24.98 6.59
C ALA A 78 2.73 24.90 7.86
N ALA A 79 3.35 24.52 8.97
CA ALA A 79 2.65 24.50 10.25
C ALA A 79 2.17 25.92 10.57
N PRO A 80 0.92 26.07 11.05
CA PRO A 80 0.42 27.38 11.44
C PRO A 80 1.35 27.99 12.49
N SER A 81 1.75 29.24 12.29
CA SER A 81 2.66 29.98 13.19
C SER A 81 1.97 30.62 14.39
N ALA A 82 0.63 30.57 14.44
CA ALA A 82 -0.17 31.06 15.56
C ALA A 82 -0.69 29.89 16.42
N PRO A 83 -0.84 30.08 17.75
CA PRO A 83 -1.55 29.09 18.58
C PRO A 83 -2.96 28.90 18.02
N VAL A 84 -3.39 27.65 17.89
CA VAL A 84 -4.75 27.29 17.42
C VAL A 84 -5.81 27.71 18.44
N SER A 85 -6.14 29.01 18.49
CA SER A 85 -7.07 29.55 19.49
C SER A 85 -8.55 29.60 19.07
N SER A 86 -9.01 28.90 18.02
CA SER A 86 -10.46 28.92 17.68
C SER A 86 -11.01 27.70 16.95
N VAL A 87 -10.72 26.48 17.40
CA VAL A 87 -11.45 25.26 16.99
C VAL A 87 -12.58 24.91 17.98
N PHE A 88 -13.23 25.90 18.58
CA PHE A 88 -14.52 25.73 19.27
C PHE A 88 -15.39 26.95 19.00
N GLY A 89 -16.03 27.00 17.84
CA GLY A 89 -16.84 28.17 17.46
C GLY A 89 -17.44 28.15 16.05
N ARG A 90 -17.87 26.99 15.56
CA ARG A 90 -18.80 26.92 14.41
C ARG A 90 -20.04 26.16 14.85
N THR A 91 -20.95 26.88 15.50
CA THR A 91 -22.40 26.60 15.46
C THR A 91 -22.97 27.08 14.14
#